data_AF-A0A2V8ITQ3-F1
#
_entry.id   AF-A0A2V8ITQ3-F1
#
_cell.length_a   1.000
_cell.length_b   1.000
_cell.length_c   1.000
_cell.angle_alpha   90.00
_cell.angle_beta   90.00
_cell.angle_gamma   90.00
#
_symmetry.space_group_name_H-M   'P 1'
#
loop_
_entity.id
_entity.type
_entity.pdbx_description
1 polymer ?
#
loop_
_entity_poly.entity_id
_entity_poly.type
_entity_poly.pdbx_seq_one_letter_code
_entity_poly.pdbx_strand_id
1 'polypeptide(L)'
;MLGRILEWLGVDGLQFRALIIVYLKTDWRASGGAIRARRQERGSGPAIVGVLIVMAIGGVALAMVAAVTEDPLLSGSMLTTYGAANTMMLLLVDFTGVVVSPEDYAVLGHRPIDSRTYFAARLTSVATYVGAMSVVLALAPAFAFAFARRLGLLAIPATLAAVTFCNLVATVFVIAGYVALLGHVHPARLSRATSYLQLVLSMLFYVVYYLATIGFQHSFLERSGIGDTPFLWLNPAAWFGAFIPVAGGHGSSRMVAASLAAVALTVAAVPIAAGRLSLDYARRLGEVSAAAEPTRRGGHRFHLPGFSRNEARAVALLVRAQFRFDNRFRMAVLGILPLTAF
;
A
#
# COMPACT_ATOMS: atom_id res chain seq x y z
N MET A 1 18.92 -21.65 -15.00
CA MET A 1 18.74 -20.36 -15.69
C MET A 1 18.71 -19.18 -14.73
N LEU A 2 17.94 -19.21 -13.63
CA LEU A 2 17.94 -18.15 -12.60
C LEU A 2 19.33 -17.84 -12.01
N GLY A 3 20.17 -18.86 -11.76
CA GLY A 3 21.53 -18.66 -11.23
C GLY A 3 22.43 -17.78 -12.11
N ARG A 4 22.38 -17.95 -13.44
CA ARG A 4 23.17 -17.13 -14.38
C ARG A 4 22.70 -15.68 -14.42
N ILE A 5 21.40 -15.41 -14.27
CA ILE A 5 20.85 -14.04 -14.22
C ILE A 5 21.25 -13.36 -12.91
N LEU A 6 21.21 -14.10 -11.79
CA LEU A 6 21.63 -13.62 -10.47
C LEU A 6 23.13 -13.33 -10.41
N GLU A 7 23.97 -14.22 -10.96
CA GLU A 7 25.42 -14.00 -11.08
C GLU A 7 25.74 -12.78 -11.95
N TRP A 8 24.99 -12.55 -13.02
CA TRP A 8 25.14 -11.36 -13.88
C TRP A 8 24.76 -10.06 -13.15
N LEU A 9 23.84 -10.13 -12.19
CA LEU A 9 23.47 -9.03 -11.29
C LEU A 9 24.43 -8.87 -10.10
N GLY A 10 25.42 -9.76 -9.95
CA GLY A 10 26.35 -9.79 -8.82
C GLY A 10 25.69 -10.25 -7.52
N VAL A 11 24.63 -11.06 -7.60
CA VAL A 11 23.87 -11.58 -6.47
C VAL A 11 24.28 -13.03 -6.18
N ASP A 12 24.58 -13.32 -4.91
CA ASP A 12 24.84 -14.69 -4.45
C ASP A 12 23.52 -15.50 -4.46
N GLY A 13 23.44 -16.48 -5.35
CA GLY A 13 22.23 -17.27 -5.55
C GLY A 13 21.83 -18.14 -4.34
N LEU A 14 22.78 -18.58 -3.51
CA LEU A 14 22.49 -19.37 -2.32
C LEU A 14 21.92 -18.50 -1.21
N GLN A 15 22.57 -17.36 -0.96
CA GLN A 15 22.09 -16.38 0.04
C GLN A 15 20.73 -15.81 -0.34
N PHE A 16 20.54 -15.46 -1.62
CA PHE A 16 19.27 -14.98 -2.16
C PHE A 16 18.12 -15.96 -1.93
N ARG A 17 18.35 -17.25 -2.24
CA ARG A 17 17.31 -18.29 -2.05
C ARG A 17 16.94 -18.48 -0.59
N ALA A 18 17.94 -18.48 0.31
CA ALA A 18 17.68 -18.58 1.74
C ALA A 18 16.87 -17.38 2.26
N LEU A 19 17.25 -16.16 1.88
CA LEU A 19 16.55 -14.93 2.27
C LEU A 19 15.11 -14.90 1.78
N ILE A 20 14.85 -15.25 0.51
CA ILE A 20 13.50 -15.26 -0.04
C ILE A 20 12.58 -16.24 0.67
N ILE A 21 13.07 -17.45 0.98
CA ILE A 21 12.26 -18.45 1.69
C ILE A 21 11.86 -17.93 3.07
N VAL A 22 12.79 -17.26 3.76
CA VAL A 22 12.51 -16.66 5.07
C VAL A 22 11.53 -15.49 4.92
N TYR A 23 11.77 -14.55 4.00
CA TYR A 23 10.90 -13.40 3.80
C TYR A 23 9.47 -13.81 3.41
N LEU A 24 9.30 -14.73 2.45
CA LEU A 24 7.97 -15.21 2.07
C LEU A 24 7.24 -15.86 3.26
N LYS A 25 7.93 -16.63 4.09
CA LYS A 25 7.34 -17.25 5.29
C LYS A 25 6.98 -16.22 6.36
N THR A 26 7.82 -15.21 6.56
CA THR A 26 7.58 -14.15 7.54
C THR A 26 6.44 -13.26 7.09
N ASP A 27 6.45 -12.80 5.83
CA ASP A 27 5.44 -11.93 5.25
C ASP A 27 4.05 -12.61 5.25
N TRP A 28 3.96 -13.91 4.92
CA TRP A 28 2.70 -14.66 4.99
C TRP A 28 2.12 -14.83 6.39
N ARG A 29 2.96 -14.76 7.42
CA ARG A 29 2.53 -14.86 8.82
C ARG A 29 2.21 -13.49 9.41
N ALA A 30 2.96 -12.47 9.02
CA ALA A 30 2.87 -11.11 9.55
C ALA A 30 1.76 -10.26 8.92
N SER A 31 1.29 -10.62 7.71
CA SER A 31 0.31 -9.84 6.93
C SER A 31 -1.09 -9.82 7.54
N GLY A 32 -1.23 -9.23 8.71
CA GLY A 32 -2.45 -9.03 9.45
C GLY A 32 -2.21 -7.83 10.33
N GLY A 33 -2.60 -6.66 9.82
CA GLY A 33 -2.14 -5.35 10.28
C GLY A 33 -2.12 -5.12 11.80
N ALA A 34 -1.49 -4.01 12.18
CA ALA A 34 -1.20 -3.55 13.55
C ALA A 34 -2.35 -3.62 14.59
N ILE A 35 -3.58 -3.96 14.19
CA ILE A 35 -4.73 -4.22 15.07
C ILE A 35 -4.64 -5.59 15.78
N ARG A 36 -3.85 -6.56 15.30
CA ARG A 36 -3.87 -7.93 15.83
C ARG A 36 -2.74 -8.33 16.79
N ALA A 37 -1.80 -7.44 17.10
CA ALA A 37 -0.60 -7.75 17.90
C ALA A 37 -0.83 -8.17 19.38
N ARG A 38 -2.07 -8.42 19.83
CA ARG A 38 -2.31 -8.95 21.18
C ARG A 38 -3.47 -9.93 21.33
N ARG A 39 -4.02 -10.47 20.25
CA ARG A 39 -4.93 -11.62 20.36
C ARG A 39 -4.17 -12.90 20.00
N GLN A 40 -3.16 -13.18 20.83
CA GLN A 40 -2.70 -14.54 21.02
C GLN A 40 -3.87 -15.27 21.68
N GLU A 41 -4.61 -16.06 20.91
CA GLU A 41 -5.11 -17.39 21.27
C GLU A 41 -6.11 -17.89 20.23
N ARG A 42 -5.78 -19.07 19.69
CA ARG A 42 -6.62 -20.00 18.90
C ARG A 42 -6.91 -19.63 17.44
N GLY A 43 -6.16 -20.28 16.55
CA GLY A 43 -6.68 -20.81 15.28
C GLY A 43 -7.02 -19.82 14.17
N SER A 44 -6.49 -18.59 14.17
CA SER A 44 -6.69 -17.70 13.01
C SER A 44 -5.76 -18.09 11.87
N GLY A 45 -6.32 -18.46 10.72
CA GLY A 45 -5.58 -18.78 9.49
C GLY A 45 -4.64 -17.66 9.02
N PRO A 46 -3.79 -17.93 8.01
CA PRO A 46 -2.78 -16.98 7.56
C PRO A 46 -3.44 -15.67 7.15
N ALA A 47 -3.02 -14.57 7.78
CA ALA A 47 -3.72 -13.30 7.70
C ALA A 47 -3.73 -12.71 6.26
N ILE A 48 -2.82 -13.16 5.39
CA ILE A 48 -2.85 -12.84 3.97
C ILE A 48 -4.15 -13.27 3.28
N VAL A 49 -4.76 -14.38 3.70
CA VAL A 49 -5.99 -14.89 3.07
C VAL A 49 -7.12 -13.88 3.22
N GLY A 50 -7.20 -13.20 4.36
CA GLY A 50 -8.17 -12.11 4.57
C GLY A 50 -7.96 -10.97 3.59
N VAL A 51 -6.71 -10.56 3.35
CA VAL A 51 -6.40 -9.50 2.38
C VAL A 51 -6.71 -9.94 0.95
N LEU A 52 -6.35 -11.16 0.58
CA LEU A 52 -6.66 -11.71 -0.76
C LEU A 52 -8.17 -11.78 -1.01
N ILE A 53 -8.97 -12.14 0.01
CA ILE A 53 -10.44 -12.12 -0.11
C ILE A 53 -10.95 -10.70 -0.36
N VAL A 54 -10.46 -9.70 0.37
CA VAL A 54 -10.84 -8.29 0.16
C VAL A 54 -10.47 -7.83 -1.26
N MET A 55 -9.28 -8.19 -1.74
CA MET A 55 -8.85 -7.89 -3.11
C MET A 55 -9.72 -8.59 -4.15
N ALA A 56 -10.13 -9.84 -3.90
CA ALA A 56 -11.02 -10.59 -4.78
C ALA A 56 -12.41 -9.94 -4.86
N ILE A 57 -12.97 -9.52 -3.71
CA ILE A 57 -14.26 -8.81 -3.65
C ILE A 57 -14.18 -7.49 -4.43
N GLY A 58 -13.11 -6.70 -4.22
CA GLY A 58 -12.87 -5.47 -4.97
C GLY A 58 -12.74 -5.73 -6.48
N GLY A 59 -12.06 -6.82 -6.87
CA GLY A 59 -11.93 -7.24 -8.26
C GLY A 59 -13.28 -7.59 -8.90
N VAL A 60 -14.14 -8.33 -8.20
CA VAL A 60 -15.49 -8.66 -8.69
C VAL A 60 -16.34 -7.39 -8.86
N ALA A 61 -16.30 -6.46 -7.90
CA ALA A 61 -17.03 -5.21 -8.00
C ALA A 61 -16.57 -4.38 -9.23
N LEU A 62 -15.26 -4.29 -9.45
CA LEU A 62 -14.70 -3.59 -10.61
C LEU A 62 -14.97 -4.32 -11.93
N ALA A 63 -15.08 -5.64 -11.92
CA ALA A 63 -15.50 -6.42 -13.08
C ALA A 63 -16.94 -6.08 -13.51
N MET A 64 -17.85 -5.86 -12.55
CA MET A 64 -19.21 -5.39 -12.84
C MET A 64 -19.20 -3.99 -13.44
N VAL A 65 -18.40 -3.07 -12.89
CA VAL A 65 -18.25 -1.71 -13.43
C VAL A 65 -17.70 -1.76 -14.87
N ALA A 66 -16.69 -2.60 -15.11
CA ALA A 66 -16.10 -2.78 -16.44
C ALA A 66 -17.08 -3.39 -17.47
N ALA A 67 -18.06 -4.18 -17.03
CA ALA A 67 -19.08 -4.76 -17.90
C ALA A 67 -20.16 -3.74 -18.30
N VAL A 68 -20.48 -2.77 -17.43
CA VAL A 68 -21.53 -1.77 -17.65
C VAL A 68 -21.00 -0.51 -18.36
N THR A 69 -19.73 -0.15 -18.14
CA THR A 69 -19.18 1.13 -18.61
C THR A 69 -18.77 1.09 -20.08
N GLU A 70 -19.27 2.04 -20.88
CA GLU A 70 -19.01 2.11 -22.33
C GLU A 70 -17.59 2.53 -22.71
N ASP A 71 -16.82 3.15 -21.82
CA ASP A 71 -15.43 3.52 -22.05
C ASP A 71 -14.44 2.56 -21.34
N PRO A 72 -13.63 1.78 -22.11
CA PRO A 72 -12.60 0.91 -21.54
C PRO A 72 -11.49 1.67 -20.79
N LEU A 73 -11.16 2.90 -21.21
CA LEU A 73 -10.14 3.71 -20.55
C LEU A 73 -10.61 4.15 -19.16
N LEU A 74 -11.85 4.62 -19.05
CA LEU A 74 -12.45 4.99 -17.78
C LEU A 74 -12.44 3.81 -16.80
N SER A 75 -12.91 2.65 -17.25
CA SER A 75 -12.95 1.42 -16.44
C SER A 75 -11.56 0.94 -16.02
N GLY A 76 -10.61 0.96 -16.96
CA GLY A 76 -9.22 0.60 -16.70
C GLY A 76 -8.54 1.55 -15.71
N SER A 77 -8.80 2.86 -15.83
CA SER A 77 -8.28 3.86 -14.91
C SER A 77 -8.86 3.75 -13.50
N MET A 78 -10.15 3.42 -13.37
CA MET A 78 -10.78 3.14 -12.07
C MET A 78 -10.14 1.92 -11.42
N LEU A 79 -9.91 0.85 -12.19
CA LEU A 79 -9.26 -0.37 -11.71
C LEU A 79 -7.85 -0.11 -11.19
N THR A 80 -7.00 0.56 -11.98
CA THR A 80 -5.61 0.83 -11.57
C THR A 80 -5.54 1.83 -10.43
N THR A 81 -6.43 2.83 -10.39
CA THR A 81 -6.51 3.79 -9.28
C THR A 81 -6.94 3.13 -7.99
N TYR A 82 -7.98 2.30 -8.03
CA TYR A 82 -8.43 1.52 -6.88
C TYR A 82 -7.32 0.59 -6.38
N GLY A 83 -6.66 -0.13 -7.29
CA GLY A 83 -5.54 -1.02 -6.97
C GLY A 83 -4.38 -0.27 -6.30
N ALA A 84 -3.98 0.86 -6.86
CA ALA A 84 -2.89 1.68 -6.31
C ALA A 84 -3.26 2.26 -4.94
N ALA A 85 -4.48 2.80 -4.79
CA ALA A 85 -4.96 3.37 -3.53
C ALA A 85 -5.05 2.30 -2.43
N ASN A 86 -5.58 1.12 -2.74
CA ASN A 86 -5.69 0.02 -1.79
C ASN A 86 -4.29 -0.52 -1.40
N THR A 87 -3.40 -0.72 -2.37
CA THR A 87 -2.01 -1.13 -2.12
C THR A 87 -1.29 -0.12 -1.25
N MET A 88 -1.44 1.17 -1.54
CA MET A 88 -0.86 2.25 -0.74
C MET A 88 -1.40 2.22 0.69
N MET A 89 -2.72 2.11 0.87
CA MET A 89 -3.35 2.02 2.18
C MET A 89 -2.82 0.83 2.98
N LEU A 90 -2.75 -0.35 2.36
CA LEU A 90 -2.26 -1.57 2.99
C LEU A 90 -0.80 -1.42 3.45
N LEU A 91 0.07 -0.88 2.59
CA LEU A 91 1.46 -0.62 2.92
C LEU A 91 1.63 0.42 4.02
N LEU A 92 0.72 1.40 4.13
CA LEU A 92 0.71 2.36 5.23
C LEU A 92 0.38 1.68 6.57
N VAL A 93 -0.50 0.67 6.58
CA VAL A 93 -0.86 -0.10 7.78
C VAL A 93 0.27 -1.02 8.22
N ASP A 94 0.94 -1.68 7.27
CA ASP A 94 1.93 -2.73 7.52
C ASP A 94 3.37 -2.23 7.44
N PHE A 95 3.58 -0.92 7.32
CA PHE A 95 4.89 -0.31 7.06
C PHE A 95 5.96 -0.77 8.06
N THR A 96 5.61 -0.86 9.35
CA THR A 96 6.52 -1.27 10.42
C THR A 96 7.04 -2.70 10.28
N GLY A 97 6.33 -3.59 9.57
CA GLY A 97 6.76 -4.99 9.34
C GLY A 97 7.35 -5.23 7.95
N VAL A 98 6.81 -4.58 6.92
CA VAL A 98 7.01 -5.01 5.52
C VAL A 98 8.11 -4.26 4.78
N VAL A 99 8.46 -3.02 5.16
CA VAL A 99 9.37 -2.22 4.31
C VAL A 99 10.81 -2.23 4.80
N VAL A 100 11.09 -1.92 6.06
CA VAL A 100 12.41 -2.12 6.68
C VAL A 100 12.20 -2.25 8.19
N SER A 101 12.19 -3.48 8.69
CA SER A 101 12.28 -3.70 10.13
C SER A 101 13.72 -3.39 10.55
N PRO A 102 13.99 -2.46 11.48
CA PRO A 102 15.32 -2.30 12.07
C PRO A 102 15.83 -3.60 12.73
N GLU A 103 14.95 -4.58 12.97
CA GLU A 103 15.30 -5.92 13.45
C GLU A 103 16.02 -6.76 12.38
N ASP A 104 15.75 -6.54 11.08
CA ASP A 104 16.44 -7.25 9.99
C ASP A 104 17.93 -6.94 10.03
N TYR A 105 18.32 -5.69 10.31
CA TYR A 105 19.73 -5.34 10.46
C TYR A 105 20.33 -5.91 11.76
N ALA A 106 19.58 -5.98 12.85
CA ALA A 106 20.07 -6.61 14.09
C ALA A 106 20.41 -8.09 13.88
N VAL A 107 19.65 -8.80 13.03
CA VAL A 107 19.85 -10.22 12.75
C VAL A 107 20.82 -10.47 11.60
N LEU A 108 20.80 -9.66 10.54
CA LEU A 108 21.60 -9.90 9.33
C LEU A 108 22.89 -9.06 9.28
N GLY A 109 23.00 -7.99 10.07
CA GLY A 109 24.11 -7.04 10.02
C GLY A 109 25.47 -7.61 10.45
N HIS A 110 25.48 -8.74 11.17
CA HIS A 110 26.71 -9.46 11.53
C HIS A 110 27.12 -10.52 10.50
N ARG A 111 26.31 -10.75 9.47
CA ARG A 111 26.58 -11.72 8.40
C ARG A 111 27.18 -10.98 7.19
N PRO A 112 28.16 -11.58 6.48
CA PRO A 112 28.76 -10.98 5.28
C PRO A 112 27.80 -11.14 4.09
N ILE A 113 26.68 -10.44 4.11
CA ILE A 113 25.69 -10.42 3.03
C ILE A 113 25.91 -9.16 2.21
N ASP A 114 26.11 -9.32 0.91
CA ASP A 114 26.25 -8.17 0.04
C ASP A 114 24.94 -7.37 -0.08
N SER A 115 25.06 -6.04 -0.18
CA SER A 115 23.92 -5.14 -0.28
C SER A 115 23.04 -5.44 -1.50
N ARG A 116 23.63 -5.93 -2.61
CA ARG A 116 22.88 -6.29 -3.83
C ARG A 116 22.02 -7.54 -3.61
N THR A 117 22.55 -8.53 -2.91
CA THR A 117 21.84 -9.76 -2.57
C THR A 117 20.66 -9.48 -1.63
N TYR A 118 20.87 -8.65 -0.61
CA TYR A 118 19.80 -8.21 0.29
C TYR A 118 18.69 -7.46 -0.48
N PHE A 119 19.08 -6.49 -1.31
CA PHE A 119 18.15 -5.72 -2.13
C PHE A 119 17.32 -6.61 -3.04
N ALA A 120 17.96 -7.51 -3.80
CA ALA A 120 17.29 -8.42 -4.71
C ALA A 120 16.30 -9.32 -3.97
N ALA A 121 16.69 -9.88 -2.83
CA ALA A 121 15.82 -10.74 -2.04
C ALA A 121 14.61 -9.99 -1.49
N ARG A 122 14.81 -8.77 -0.96
CA ARG A 122 13.72 -7.95 -0.41
C ARG A 122 12.77 -7.45 -1.50
N LEU A 123 13.31 -6.94 -2.60
CA LEU A 123 12.52 -6.52 -3.76
C LEU A 123 11.67 -7.67 -4.29
N THR A 124 12.25 -8.88 -4.36
CA THR A 124 11.53 -10.07 -4.83
C THR A 124 10.41 -10.47 -3.88
N SER A 125 10.62 -10.42 -2.56
CA SER A 125 9.55 -10.72 -1.58
C SER A 125 8.40 -9.74 -1.70
N VAL A 126 8.71 -8.44 -1.70
CA VAL A 126 7.72 -7.35 -1.86
C VAL A 126 6.98 -7.48 -3.19
N ALA A 127 7.71 -7.72 -4.29
CA ALA A 127 7.11 -7.89 -5.61
C ALA A 127 6.23 -9.13 -5.70
N THR A 128 6.59 -10.23 -5.03
CA THR A 128 5.77 -11.45 -4.99
C THR A 128 4.48 -11.20 -4.22
N TYR A 129 4.56 -10.52 -3.07
CA TYR A 129 3.40 -10.18 -2.25
C TYR A 129 2.43 -9.24 -2.98
N VAL A 130 2.94 -8.10 -3.47
CA VAL A 130 2.15 -7.12 -4.21
C VAL A 130 1.64 -7.71 -5.52
N GLY A 131 2.45 -8.52 -6.20
CA GLY A 131 2.06 -9.23 -7.41
C GLY A 131 0.90 -10.19 -7.18
N ALA A 132 0.95 -11.00 -6.12
CA ALA A 132 -0.14 -11.90 -5.77
C ALA A 132 -1.46 -11.14 -5.53
N MET A 133 -1.41 -10.02 -4.80
CA MET A 133 -2.58 -9.16 -4.57
C MET A 133 -3.10 -8.54 -5.86
N SER A 134 -2.19 -8.05 -6.71
CA SER A 134 -2.51 -7.43 -7.99
C SER A 134 -3.18 -8.41 -8.93
N VAL A 135 -2.68 -9.64 -9.00
CA VAL A 135 -3.27 -10.70 -9.84
C VAL A 135 -4.67 -11.04 -9.34
N VAL A 136 -4.88 -11.21 -8.03
CA VAL A 136 -6.21 -11.52 -7.48
C VAL A 136 -7.20 -10.40 -7.75
N LEU A 137 -6.78 -9.13 -7.59
CA LEU A 137 -7.61 -7.97 -7.89
C LEU A 137 -7.96 -7.87 -9.38
N ALA A 138 -6.98 -8.12 -10.26
CA ALA A 138 -7.11 -7.93 -11.70
C ALA A 138 -7.74 -9.10 -12.44
N LEU A 139 -7.81 -10.30 -11.84
CA LEU A 139 -8.28 -11.51 -12.51
C LEU A 139 -9.73 -11.36 -13.01
N ALA A 140 -10.66 -11.00 -12.13
CA ALA A 140 -12.07 -10.86 -12.51
C ALA A 140 -12.31 -9.74 -13.54
N PRO A 141 -11.74 -8.52 -13.38
CA PRO A 141 -11.81 -7.48 -14.41
C PRO A 141 -11.18 -7.89 -15.74
N ALA A 142 -10.07 -8.62 -15.72
CA ALA A 142 -9.39 -9.09 -16.94
C ALA A 142 -10.31 -9.98 -17.79
N PHE A 143 -11.05 -10.90 -17.14
CA PHE A 143 -12.07 -11.70 -17.82
C PHE A 143 -13.24 -10.84 -18.32
N ALA A 144 -13.69 -9.85 -17.55
CA ALA A 144 -14.75 -8.94 -18.00
C ALA A 144 -14.32 -8.16 -19.26
N PHE A 145 -13.10 -7.60 -19.29
CA PHE A 145 -12.59 -6.90 -20.48
C PHE A 145 -12.40 -7.81 -21.69
N ALA A 146 -11.94 -9.04 -21.50
CA ALA A 146 -11.73 -9.98 -22.60
C ALA A 146 -13.04 -10.47 -23.22
N PHE A 147 -14.02 -10.86 -22.39
CA PHE A 147 -15.24 -11.53 -22.83
C PHE A 147 -16.42 -10.58 -22.99
N ALA A 148 -16.69 -9.70 -22.03
CA ALA A 148 -17.85 -8.80 -22.09
C ALA A 148 -17.66 -7.66 -23.11
N ARG A 149 -16.41 -7.25 -23.35
CA ARG A 149 -16.08 -6.11 -24.24
C ARG A 149 -15.50 -6.53 -25.59
N ARG A 150 -15.34 -7.84 -25.84
CA ARG A 150 -14.76 -8.41 -27.07
C ARG A 150 -13.41 -7.78 -27.48
N LEU A 151 -12.63 -7.26 -26.53
CA LEU A 151 -11.31 -6.67 -26.76
C LEU A 151 -10.24 -7.74 -27.13
N GLY A 152 -10.64 -9.01 -27.18
CA GLY A 152 -9.77 -10.15 -27.51
C GLY A 152 -9.01 -10.69 -26.30
N LEU A 153 -8.40 -11.88 -26.47
CA LEU A 153 -7.66 -12.55 -25.39
C LEU A 153 -6.43 -11.75 -24.92
N LEU A 154 -5.93 -10.80 -25.72
CA LEU A 154 -4.82 -9.91 -25.37
C LEU A 154 -5.17 -8.92 -24.25
N ALA A 155 -6.45 -8.66 -24.00
CA ALA A 155 -6.89 -7.81 -22.88
C ALA A 155 -6.56 -8.44 -21.50
N ILE A 156 -6.48 -9.77 -21.40
CA ILE A 156 -6.17 -10.46 -20.15
C ILE A 156 -4.75 -10.14 -19.67
N PRO A 157 -3.68 -10.46 -20.42
CA PRO A 157 -2.32 -10.16 -19.99
C PRO A 157 -2.08 -8.65 -19.86
N ALA A 158 -2.73 -7.82 -20.69
CA ALA A 158 -2.64 -6.37 -20.58
C ALA A 158 -3.21 -5.83 -19.25
N THR A 159 -4.37 -6.35 -18.82
CA THR A 159 -5.00 -5.95 -17.54
C THR A 159 -4.15 -6.40 -16.35
N LEU A 160 -3.65 -7.64 -16.38
CA LEU A 160 -2.77 -8.16 -15.33
C LEU A 160 -1.48 -7.35 -15.24
N ALA A 161 -0.86 -7.03 -16.38
CA ALA A 161 0.35 -6.22 -16.44
C ALA A 161 0.09 -4.79 -15.95
N ALA A 162 -1.01 -4.16 -16.37
CA ALA A 162 -1.39 -2.81 -15.97
C ALA A 162 -1.50 -2.67 -14.45
N VAL A 163 -2.28 -3.55 -13.81
CA VAL A 163 -2.50 -3.50 -12.36
C VAL A 163 -1.23 -3.85 -11.61
N THR A 164 -0.50 -4.87 -12.04
CA THR A 164 0.73 -5.31 -11.37
C THR A 164 1.81 -4.24 -11.41
N PHE A 165 2.09 -3.65 -12.58
CA PHE A 165 3.08 -2.58 -12.69
C PHE A 165 2.65 -1.31 -11.95
N CYS A 166 1.37 -0.94 -12.03
CA CYS A 166 0.84 0.20 -11.28
C CYS A 166 1.05 0.02 -9.76
N ASN A 167 0.72 -1.16 -9.23
CA ASN A 167 0.85 -1.45 -7.80
C ASN A 167 2.31 -1.56 -7.35
N LEU A 168 3.21 -2.11 -8.18
CA LEU A 168 4.64 -2.13 -7.90
C LEU A 168 5.23 -0.72 -7.85
N VAL A 169 4.86 0.12 -8.82
CA VAL A 169 5.28 1.52 -8.85
C VAL A 169 4.75 2.28 -7.64
N ALA A 170 3.46 2.13 -7.31
CA ALA A 170 2.87 2.72 -6.11
C ALA A 170 3.60 2.27 -4.83
N THR A 171 3.95 0.98 -4.76
CA THR A 171 4.74 0.43 -3.65
C THR A 171 6.09 1.11 -3.51
N VAL A 172 6.84 1.24 -4.61
CA VAL A 172 8.15 1.94 -4.61
C VAL A 172 7.99 3.40 -4.19
N PHE A 173 6.96 4.11 -4.67
CA PHE A 173 6.70 5.49 -4.28
C PHE A 173 6.37 5.64 -2.79
N VAL A 174 5.56 4.73 -2.24
CA VAL A 174 5.25 4.71 -0.80
C VAL A 174 6.51 4.47 0.03
N ILE A 175 7.31 3.48 -0.37
CA ILE A 175 8.60 3.18 0.27
C ILE A 175 9.51 4.41 0.21
N ALA A 176 9.70 5.00 -0.97
CA ALA A 176 10.56 6.15 -1.18
C ALA A 176 10.09 7.39 -0.38
N GLY A 177 8.78 7.65 -0.38
CA GLY A 177 8.18 8.74 0.39
C GLY A 177 8.39 8.56 1.89
N TYR A 178 8.18 7.34 2.39
CA TYR A 178 8.43 7.03 3.81
C TYR A 178 9.91 7.18 4.17
N VAL A 179 10.82 6.68 3.33
CA VAL A 179 12.26 6.86 3.53
C VAL A 179 12.63 8.35 3.57
N ALA A 180 12.07 9.16 2.67
CA ALA A 180 12.31 10.61 2.68
C ALA A 180 11.82 11.27 3.98
N LEU A 181 10.69 10.80 4.52
CA LEU A 181 10.13 11.26 5.79
C LEU A 181 10.98 10.83 6.99
N LEU A 182 11.55 9.62 6.98
CA LEU A 182 12.43 9.11 8.04
C LEU A 182 13.70 9.94 8.23
N GLY A 183 14.19 10.59 7.17
CA GLY A 183 15.30 11.54 7.28
C GLY A 183 14.99 12.75 8.16
N HIS A 184 13.70 13.07 8.35
CA HIS A 184 13.24 14.26 9.08
C HIS A 184 12.48 13.93 10.37
N VAL A 185 11.91 12.73 10.47
CA VAL A 185 10.97 12.34 11.53
C VAL A 185 11.32 10.97 12.11
N HIS A 186 11.40 10.90 13.44
CA HIS A 186 11.69 9.65 14.16
C HIS A 186 10.68 8.53 13.81
N PRO A 187 11.10 7.26 13.64
CA PRO A 187 10.26 6.13 13.23
C PRO A 187 8.95 6.00 14.02
N ALA A 188 9.03 6.16 15.35
CA ALA A 188 7.88 6.10 16.25
C ALA A 188 6.82 7.19 15.98
N ARG A 189 7.23 8.40 15.57
CA ARG A 189 6.29 9.48 15.18
C ARG A 189 5.68 9.20 13.82
N LEU A 190 6.45 8.61 12.91
CA LEU A 190 6.00 8.32 11.56
C LEU A 190 4.94 7.21 11.56
N SER A 191 5.15 6.15 12.34
CA SER A 191 4.12 5.12 12.59
C SER A 191 2.82 5.70 13.20
N ARG A 192 2.95 6.68 14.11
CA ARG A 192 1.79 7.43 14.62
C ARG A 192 1.08 8.23 13.53
N ALA A 193 1.85 8.97 12.74
CA ALA A 193 1.34 9.81 11.67
C ALA A 193 0.65 8.99 10.57
N THR A 194 1.19 7.83 10.19
CA THR A 194 0.58 6.96 9.18
C THR A 194 -0.74 6.38 9.66
N SER A 195 -0.82 5.99 10.94
CA SER A 195 -2.07 5.54 11.55
C SER A 195 -3.13 6.64 11.53
N TYR A 196 -2.75 7.90 11.78
CA TYR A 196 -3.67 9.04 11.71
C TYR A 196 -4.11 9.36 10.30
N LEU A 197 -3.16 9.36 9.37
CA LEU A 197 -3.44 9.53 7.96
C LEU A 197 -4.41 8.44 7.49
N GLN A 198 -4.24 7.20 7.93
CA GLN A 198 -5.17 6.10 7.65
C GLN A 198 -6.57 6.40 8.18
N LEU A 199 -6.72 6.85 9.44
CA LEU A 199 -8.02 7.19 10.00
C LEU A 199 -8.71 8.30 9.17
N VAL A 200 -7.97 9.36 8.86
CA VAL A 200 -8.47 10.49 8.04
C VAL A 200 -8.85 10.02 6.64
N LEU A 201 -8.01 9.20 6.00
CA LEU A 201 -8.25 8.70 4.65
C LEU A 201 -9.45 7.73 4.61
N SER A 202 -9.60 6.86 5.61
CA SER A 202 -10.78 6.00 5.76
C SER A 202 -12.06 6.83 5.95
N MET A 203 -11.99 7.91 6.73
CA MET A 203 -13.14 8.81 6.90
C MET A 203 -13.46 9.55 5.60
N LEU A 204 -12.44 9.99 4.86
CA LEU A 204 -12.60 10.58 3.53
C LEU A 204 -13.22 9.60 2.54
N PHE A 205 -12.88 8.30 2.59
CA PHE A 205 -13.54 7.26 1.80
C PHE A 205 -15.04 7.19 2.08
N TYR A 206 -15.47 7.26 3.34
CA TYR A 206 -16.89 7.32 3.68
C TYR A 206 -17.58 8.57 3.13
N VAL A 207 -16.93 9.73 3.26
CA VAL A 207 -17.44 10.99 2.72
C VAL A 207 -17.57 10.93 1.20
N VAL A 208 -16.55 10.43 0.48
CA VAL A 208 -16.58 10.26 -0.98
C VAL A 208 -17.64 9.24 -1.38
N TYR A 209 -17.78 8.13 -0.67
CA TYR A 209 -18.84 7.14 -0.92
C TYR A 209 -20.24 7.76 -0.74
N TYR A 210 -20.43 8.56 0.31
CA TYR A 210 -21.69 9.26 0.54
C TYR A 210 -21.98 10.30 -0.55
N LEU A 211 -21.01 11.16 -0.88
CA LEU A 211 -21.13 12.14 -1.98
C LEU A 211 -21.37 11.46 -3.32
N ALA A 212 -20.70 10.34 -3.58
CA ALA A 212 -20.94 9.53 -4.76
C ALA A 212 -22.39 9.06 -4.76
N THR A 213 -22.88 8.43 -3.68
CA THR A 213 -24.26 7.92 -3.63
C THR A 213 -25.30 9.03 -3.87
N ILE A 214 -25.06 10.25 -3.39
CA ILE A 214 -25.91 11.43 -3.68
C ILE A 214 -25.75 11.90 -5.13
N GLY A 215 -24.51 12.02 -5.62
CA GLY A 215 -24.20 12.49 -6.97
C GLY A 215 -24.65 11.53 -8.07
N PHE A 216 -24.62 10.22 -7.82
CA PHE A 216 -25.12 9.17 -8.71
C PHE A 216 -26.65 9.21 -8.87
N GLN A 217 -27.40 9.84 -7.95
CA GLN A 217 -28.85 10.05 -8.13
C GLN A 217 -29.18 11.15 -9.16
N HIS A 218 -28.24 12.05 -9.46
CA HIS A 218 -28.41 13.08 -10.47
C HIS A 218 -27.51 12.79 -11.67
N SER A 219 -28.05 12.15 -12.71
CA SER A 219 -27.75 12.21 -14.17
C SER A 219 -26.40 12.77 -14.68
N PHE A 220 -25.29 12.67 -13.93
CA PHE A 220 -24.00 13.27 -14.26
C PHE A 220 -23.19 12.33 -15.17
N LEU A 221 -23.43 11.03 -15.05
CA LEU A 221 -22.78 9.99 -15.86
C LEU A 221 -23.34 9.85 -17.28
N GLU A 222 -24.58 10.30 -17.53
CA GLU A 222 -25.20 10.17 -18.85
C GLU A 222 -24.91 11.36 -19.78
N ARG A 223 -24.54 12.54 -19.23
CA ARG A 223 -24.42 13.78 -20.02
C ARG A 223 -23.00 14.26 -20.28
N SER A 224 -22.01 13.69 -19.60
CA SER A 224 -20.61 14.05 -19.84
C SER A 224 -19.88 12.81 -20.30
N GLY A 225 -19.37 12.82 -21.53
CA GLY A 225 -18.37 11.86 -21.98
C GLY A 225 -17.11 12.04 -21.14
N ILE A 226 -17.08 11.44 -19.95
CA ILE A 226 -15.98 11.56 -18.98
C ILE A 226 -14.68 10.98 -19.55
N GLY A 227 -14.77 10.16 -20.61
CA GLY A 227 -13.63 9.57 -21.32
C GLY A 227 -12.62 10.56 -21.88
N ASP A 228 -13.02 11.80 -22.18
CA ASP A 228 -12.11 12.84 -22.71
C ASP A 228 -11.76 13.93 -21.68
N THR A 229 -12.05 13.70 -20.39
CA THR A 229 -11.75 14.70 -19.35
C THR A 229 -10.24 14.82 -19.11
N PRO A 230 -9.66 16.03 -19.20
CA PRO A 230 -8.22 16.24 -18.98
C PRO A 230 -7.76 15.87 -17.56
N PHE A 231 -8.69 15.84 -16.60
CA PHE A 231 -8.40 15.47 -15.21
C PHE A 231 -8.00 13.98 -15.05
N LEU A 232 -8.49 13.09 -15.93
CA LEU A 232 -8.15 11.67 -15.90
C LEU A 232 -6.65 11.46 -16.13
N TRP A 233 -6.02 12.31 -16.94
CA TRP A 233 -4.59 12.25 -17.24
C TRP A 233 -3.69 12.81 -16.13
N LEU A 234 -4.23 13.58 -15.18
CA LEU A 234 -3.50 14.03 -14.00
C LEU A 234 -3.18 12.88 -13.04
N ASN A 235 -3.97 11.80 -13.11
CA ASN A 235 -3.78 10.62 -12.29
C ASN A 235 -2.74 9.67 -12.92
N PRO A 236 -1.56 9.47 -12.33
CA PRO A 236 -0.54 8.58 -12.87
C PRO A 236 -0.99 7.11 -12.93
N ALA A 237 -1.95 6.69 -12.10
CA ALA A 237 -2.52 5.35 -12.18
C ALA A 237 -3.34 5.14 -13.46
N ALA A 238 -3.96 6.20 -14.00
CA ALA A 238 -4.74 6.12 -15.23
C ALA A 238 -3.87 5.81 -16.45
N TRP A 239 -2.59 6.17 -16.43
CA TRP A 239 -1.65 5.87 -17.51
C TRP A 239 -1.44 4.36 -17.69
N PHE A 240 -1.46 3.60 -16.59
CA PHE A 240 -1.42 2.14 -16.64
C PHE A 240 -2.73 1.54 -17.18
N GLY A 241 -3.86 2.20 -16.91
CA GLY A 241 -5.17 1.79 -17.43
C GLY A 241 -5.24 1.83 -18.97
N ALA A 242 -4.42 2.67 -19.61
CA ALA A 242 -4.35 2.77 -21.07
C ALA A 242 -3.83 1.49 -21.77
N PHE A 243 -3.17 0.57 -21.05
CA PHE A 243 -2.69 -0.70 -21.62
C PHE A 243 -3.85 -1.57 -22.15
N ILE A 244 -5.00 -1.53 -21.48
CA ILE A 244 -6.16 -2.37 -21.77
C ILE A 244 -6.77 -2.03 -23.14
N PRO A 245 -7.17 -0.78 -23.42
CA PRO A 245 -7.70 -0.40 -24.73
C PRO A 245 -6.65 -0.43 -25.86
N VAL A 246 -5.38 -0.15 -25.56
CA VAL A 246 -4.29 -0.26 -26.55
C VAL A 246 -4.11 -1.72 -26.99
N ALA A 247 -4.17 -2.67 -26.05
CA ALA A 247 -4.08 -4.11 -26.35
C ALA A 247 -5.31 -4.62 -27.13
N GLY A 248 -6.48 -4.01 -26.93
CA GLY A 248 -7.69 -4.30 -27.69
C GLY A 248 -7.76 -3.64 -29.07
N GLY A 249 -6.68 -3.00 -29.54
CA GLY A 249 -6.62 -2.39 -30.88
C GLY A 249 -7.27 -1.01 -31.01
N HIS A 250 -7.75 -0.42 -29.92
CA HIS A 250 -8.44 0.87 -29.90
C HIS A 250 -7.52 2.00 -29.41
N GLY A 251 -6.23 1.92 -29.71
CA GLY A 251 -5.21 2.85 -29.20
C GLY A 251 -5.23 4.21 -29.90
N SER A 252 -5.69 5.24 -29.18
CA SER A 252 -5.45 6.65 -29.59
C SER A 252 -3.98 7.04 -29.34
N SER A 253 -3.45 8.01 -30.09
CA SER A 253 -2.06 8.50 -29.93
C SER A 253 -1.75 8.94 -28.50
N ARG A 254 -2.72 9.56 -27.82
CA ARG A 254 -2.65 9.95 -26.40
C ARG A 254 -2.49 8.75 -25.46
N MET A 255 -3.17 7.64 -25.76
CA MET A 255 -3.17 6.43 -24.94
C MET A 255 -1.85 5.65 -25.09
N VAL A 256 -1.26 5.68 -26.29
CA VAL A 256 0.09 5.15 -26.53
C VAL A 256 1.13 5.97 -25.78
N ALA A 257 1.03 7.30 -25.82
CA ALA A 257 1.94 8.18 -25.07
C ALA A 257 1.84 7.95 -23.55
N ALA A 258 0.62 7.81 -23.01
CA ALA A 258 0.42 7.49 -21.60
C ALA A 258 0.95 6.10 -21.24
N SER A 259 0.78 5.12 -22.13
CA SER A 259 1.33 3.77 -21.92
C SER A 259 2.86 3.80 -21.90
N LEU A 260 3.49 4.56 -22.79
CA LEU A 260 4.95 4.78 -22.75
C LEU A 260 5.39 5.47 -21.46
N ALA A 261 4.65 6.48 -20.99
CA ALA A 261 4.94 7.16 -19.73
C ALA A 261 4.83 6.20 -18.54
N ALA A 262 3.85 5.29 -18.52
CA ALA A 262 3.70 4.27 -17.49
C ALA A 262 4.88 3.26 -17.50
N VAL A 263 5.34 2.85 -18.68
CA VAL A 263 6.55 2.01 -18.81
C VAL A 263 7.79 2.77 -18.32
N ALA A 264 7.96 4.02 -18.72
CA ALA A 264 9.08 4.86 -18.26
C ALA A 264 9.07 5.02 -16.73
N LEU A 265 7.90 5.21 -16.13
CA LEU A 265 7.73 5.29 -14.68
C LEU A 265 8.10 3.98 -13.98
N THR A 266 7.74 2.84 -14.58
CA THR A 266 8.11 1.50 -14.08
C THR A 266 9.62 1.29 -14.13
N VAL A 267 10.27 1.69 -15.22
CA VAL A 267 11.74 1.61 -15.35
C VAL A 267 12.42 2.55 -14.36
N ALA A 268 11.90 3.77 -14.17
CA ALA A 268 12.43 4.73 -13.20
C ALA A 268 12.26 4.29 -11.74
N ALA A 269 11.27 3.44 -11.44
CA ALA A 269 11.06 2.92 -10.09
C ALA A 269 12.17 1.95 -9.65
N VAL A 270 12.81 1.22 -10.58
CA VAL A 270 13.87 0.24 -10.27
C VAL A 270 15.09 0.87 -9.57
N PRO A 271 15.73 1.94 -10.10
CA PRO A 271 16.87 2.58 -9.42
C PRO A 271 16.46 3.25 -8.10
N ILE A 272 15.24 3.80 -8.01
CA ILE A 272 14.71 4.38 -6.77
C ILE A 272 14.59 3.29 -5.70
N ALA A 273 14.04 2.12 -6.06
CA ALA A 273 13.95 0.98 -5.18
C ALA A 273 15.34 0.51 -4.72
N ALA A 274 16.31 0.40 -5.65
CA ALA A 274 17.68 -0.01 -5.36
C ALA A 274 18.38 0.88 -4.32
N GLY A 275 18.23 2.19 -4.43
CA GLY A 275 18.82 3.14 -3.49
C GLY A 275 18.17 3.10 -2.10
N ARG A 276 16.89 2.72 -2.00
CA ARG A 276 16.08 2.83 -0.77
C ARG A 276 15.92 1.50 -0.01
N LEU A 277 16.13 0.36 -0.68
CA LEU A 277 16.05 -0.99 -0.10
C LEU A 277 17.46 -1.61 0.12
N SER A 278 18.51 -0.79 0.16
CA SER A 278 19.89 -1.24 0.40
C SER A 278 20.15 -1.58 1.87
N LEU A 279 21.14 -2.45 2.13
CA LEU A 279 21.52 -2.85 3.49
C LEU A 279 22.08 -1.68 4.30
N ASP A 280 22.83 -0.77 3.66
CA ASP A 280 23.32 0.47 4.28
C ASP A 280 22.19 1.37 4.75
N TYR A 281 21.07 1.38 4.03
CA TYR A 281 19.88 2.10 4.47
C TYR A 281 19.25 1.43 5.70
N ALA A 282 19.12 0.09 5.68
CA ALA A 282 18.64 -0.66 6.84
C ALA A 282 19.51 -0.42 8.09
N ARG A 283 20.84 -0.31 7.92
CA ARG A 283 21.78 0.08 8.98
C ARG A 283 21.47 1.47 9.54
N ARG A 284 21.41 2.50 8.69
CA ARG A 284 21.12 3.88 9.12
C ARG A 284 19.78 3.96 9.84
N LEU A 285 18.78 3.24 9.35
CA LEU A 285 17.48 3.19 9.99
C LEU A 285 17.52 2.46 11.34
N GLY A 286 18.32 1.39 11.44
CA GLY A 286 18.60 0.69 12.70
C GLY A 286 19.24 1.61 13.74
N GLU A 287 20.24 2.39 13.35
CA GLU A 287 20.92 3.36 14.22
C GLU A 287 19.95 4.46 14.71
N VAL A 288 19.11 5.01 13.81
CA VAL A 288 18.09 6.01 14.16
C VAL A 288 16.98 5.43 15.04
N SER A 289 16.63 4.15 14.86
CA SER A 289 15.60 3.47 15.65
C SER A 289 16.11 3.06 17.04
N ALA A 290 17.41 2.75 17.17
CA ALA A 290 18.05 2.45 18.45
C ALA A 290 18.27 3.70 19.31
N ALA A 291 18.41 4.88 18.69
CA ALA A 291 18.43 6.14 19.39
C ALA A 291 17.05 6.40 20.04
N ALA A 292 17.00 6.42 21.37
CA ALA A 292 15.76 6.68 22.10
C ALA A 292 15.14 8.03 21.70
N GLU A 293 13.81 8.05 21.47
CA GLU A 293 13.10 9.28 21.08
C GLU A 293 13.42 10.39 22.10
N PRO A 294 13.97 11.56 21.68
CA PRO A 294 14.25 12.64 22.60
C PRO A 294 12.93 13.07 23.24
N THR A 295 12.83 12.85 24.55
CA THR A 295 11.65 13.19 25.33
C THR A 295 11.45 14.70 25.25
N ARG A 296 10.46 15.16 24.46
CA ARG A 296 10.00 16.54 24.53
C ARG A 296 9.44 16.75 25.93
N ARG A 297 10.23 17.39 26.80
CA ARG A 297 9.79 17.97 28.08
C ARG A 297 8.88 19.16 27.78
N GLY A 298 7.66 18.88 27.31
CA GLY A 298 6.62 19.88 27.04
C GLY A 298 5.65 19.92 28.21
N GLY A 299 5.89 20.83 29.16
CA GLY A 299 5.02 21.12 30.28
C GLY A 299 3.84 21.97 29.86
N HIS A 300 2.66 21.36 29.77
CA HIS A 300 1.42 22.07 30.08
C HIS A 300 0.58 21.17 30.99
N ARG A 301 0.38 21.63 32.22
CA ARG A 301 -0.56 21.05 33.19
C ARG A 301 -1.95 21.54 32.80
N PHE A 302 -2.63 20.78 31.95
CA PHE A 302 -4.05 21.00 31.71
C PHE A 302 -4.81 20.56 32.96
N HIS A 303 -5.40 21.52 33.68
CA HIS A 303 -6.24 21.25 34.84
C HIS A 303 -7.67 21.02 34.35
N LEU A 304 -8.14 19.77 34.43
CA LEU A 304 -9.56 19.43 34.22
C LEU A 304 -10.33 19.82 35.49
N PRO A 305 -11.33 20.73 35.42
CA PRO A 305 -12.14 21.08 36.57
C PRO A 305 -13.00 19.87 36.98
N GLY A 306 -12.97 19.50 38.26
CA GLY A 306 -13.70 18.34 38.83
C GLY A 306 -12.85 17.12 39.19
N PHE A 307 -11.58 17.07 38.78
CA PHE A 307 -10.66 15.93 39.00
C PHE A 307 -9.60 16.20 40.10
N SER A 308 -10.00 16.86 41.20
CA SER A 308 -9.09 17.27 42.29
C SER A 308 -8.96 16.28 43.45
N ARG A 309 -9.84 15.26 43.55
CA ARG A 309 -9.72 14.19 44.55
C ARG A 309 -8.68 13.16 44.09
N ASN A 310 -7.84 12.69 45.03
CA ASN A 310 -6.62 11.91 44.77
C ASN A 310 -6.82 10.71 43.82
N GLU A 311 -7.92 9.98 43.95
CA GLU A 311 -8.25 8.82 43.11
C GLU A 311 -8.67 9.23 41.70
N ALA A 312 -9.56 10.21 41.57
CA ALA A 312 -9.98 10.75 40.29
C ALA A 312 -8.76 11.30 39.53
N ARG A 313 -7.87 12.03 40.21
CA ARG A 313 -6.64 12.56 39.62
C ARG A 313 -5.70 11.45 39.13
N ALA A 314 -5.58 10.36 39.88
CA ALA A 314 -4.78 9.20 39.48
C ALA A 314 -5.36 8.53 38.23
N VAL A 315 -6.68 8.34 38.19
CA VAL A 315 -7.39 7.82 37.02
C VAL A 315 -7.22 8.74 35.81
N ALA A 316 -7.37 10.06 35.99
CA ALA A 316 -7.15 11.03 34.90
C ALA A 316 -5.70 11.04 34.39
N LEU A 317 -4.71 10.86 35.28
CA LEU A 317 -3.32 10.72 34.90
C LEU A 317 -3.05 9.42 34.13
N LEU A 318 -3.65 8.31 34.55
CA LEU A 318 -3.55 7.02 33.85
C LEU A 318 -4.22 7.07 32.49
N VAL A 319 -5.45 7.61 32.40
CA VAL A 319 -6.16 7.79 31.14
C VAL A 319 -5.38 8.74 30.22
N ARG A 320 -4.81 9.84 30.74
CA ARG A 320 -3.93 10.73 29.96
C ARG A 320 -2.67 10.03 29.49
N ALA A 321 -2.03 9.24 30.35
CA ALA A 321 -0.86 8.46 29.99
C ALA A 321 -1.22 7.45 28.89
N GLN A 322 -2.37 6.79 29.01
CA GLN A 322 -2.87 5.84 28.03
C GLN A 322 -3.21 6.54 26.70
N PHE A 323 -3.87 7.69 26.69
CA PHE A 323 -4.04 8.49 25.46
C PHE A 323 -2.72 8.98 24.85
N ARG A 324 -1.72 9.28 25.68
CA ARG A 324 -0.42 9.79 25.22
C ARG A 324 0.47 8.70 24.64
N PHE A 325 0.49 7.52 25.26
CA PHE A 325 1.42 6.45 24.96
C PHE A 325 0.78 5.27 24.23
N ASP A 326 -0.53 5.04 24.41
CA ASP A 326 -1.28 3.98 23.74
C ASP A 326 -2.04 4.55 22.54
N ASN A 327 -1.39 4.46 21.37
CA ASN A 327 -2.02 4.87 20.10
C ASN A 327 -3.26 4.04 19.78
N ARG A 328 -3.31 2.76 20.17
CA ARG A 328 -4.45 1.89 19.87
C ARG A 328 -5.69 2.36 20.63
N PHE A 329 -5.54 2.68 21.90
CA PHE A 329 -6.62 3.25 22.71
C PHE A 329 -7.12 4.57 22.11
N ARG A 330 -6.20 5.47 21.75
CA ARG A 330 -6.56 6.75 21.13
C ARG A 330 -7.27 6.58 19.78
N MET A 331 -6.81 5.66 18.94
CA MET A 331 -7.46 5.37 17.65
C MET A 331 -8.81 4.69 17.81
N ALA A 332 -8.96 3.78 18.79
CA ALA A 332 -10.23 3.14 19.08
C ALA A 332 -11.29 4.17 19.53
N VAL A 333 -10.91 5.09 20.41
CA VAL A 333 -11.81 6.17 20.85
C VAL A 333 -12.14 7.13 19.70
N LEU A 334 -11.14 7.55 18.91
CA LEU A 334 -11.37 8.42 17.74
C LEU A 334 -12.18 7.73 16.64
N GLY A 335 -12.10 6.41 16.51
CA GLY A 335 -12.87 5.63 15.54
C GLY A 335 -14.34 5.45 15.93
N ILE A 336 -14.71 5.67 17.19
CA ILE A 336 -16.11 5.65 17.66
C ILE A 336 -16.80 7.00 17.39
N LEU A 337 -16.03 8.08 17.32
CA LEU A 337 -16.53 9.44 17.13
C LEU A 337 -17.44 9.63 15.90
N PRO A 338 -17.13 9.04 14.72
CA PRO A 338 -18.02 9.07 13.57
C PRO A 338 -19.36 8.35 13.81
N LEU A 339 -19.35 7.23 14.57
CA LEU A 339 -20.56 6.45 14.86
C LEU A 339 -21.53 7.16 15.80
N THR A 340 -21.03 8.15 16.56
CA THR A 340 -21.84 8.94 17.50
C THR A 340 -22.22 10.32 16.95
N ALA A 341 -21.64 10.75 15.84
CA ALA A 341 -21.82 12.07 15.25
C ALA A 341 -22.81 12.09 14.07
N PHE A 342 -23.33 10.93 13.67
CA PHE A 342 -24.43 10.74 12.73
C PHE A 342 -25.60 10.06 13.45
#